data_AF-A0A970A7L0-F1
#
_entry.id   AF-A0A970A7L0-F1
#
_cell.length_a   1.000
_cell.length_b   1.000
_cell.length_c   1.000
_cell.angle_alpha   90.00
_cell.angle_beta   90.00
_cell.angle_gamma   90.00
#
_symmetry.space_group_name_H-M   'P 1'
#
loop_
_entity.id
_entity.type
_entity.pdbx_description
1 polymer ?
#
loop_
_entity_poly.entity_id
_entity_poly.type
_entity_poly.pdbx_seq_one_letter_code
_entity_poly.pdbx_strand_id
1 'polypeptide(L)' 'MNSEVLLTIPELMKFLKIKRNTVYVLREQGLPTIKLGRSVRFRLSSVLEWLASLEDNNADVAVKAVVDYSHLL' A
#
# COMPACT_ATOMS: atom_id res chain seq x y z
N MET A 1 22.39 -3.90 13.46
CA MET A 1 21.66 -5.02 12.83
C MET A 1 20.28 -4.52 12.46
N ASN A 2 19.97 -4.36 11.17
CA ASN A 2 18.62 -3.97 10.73
C ASN A 2 17.72 -5.20 10.81
N SER A 3 17.03 -5.35 11.93
CA SER A 3 15.98 -6.36 12.10
C SER A 3 14.76 -5.90 11.31
N GLU A 4 14.62 -6.35 10.07
CA GLU A 4 13.42 -6.06 9.29
C GLU A 4 12.18 -6.63 9.97
N VAL A 5 11.20 -5.77 10.23
CA VAL A 5 9.95 -6.17 10.89
C VAL A 5 9.02 -6.79 9.85
N LEU A 6 8.77 -8.09 10.01
CA LEU A 6 7.79 -8.86 9.24
C LEU A 6 6.48 -8.94 10.01
N LEU A 7 5.44 -8.34 9.45
CA LEU A 7 4.11 -8.32 10.03
C LEU A 7 3.26 -9.49 9.51
N THR A 8 2.40 -10.01 10.36
CA THR A 8 1.26 -10.87 10.01
C THR A 8 0.06 -10.02 9.56
N ILE A 9 -1.01 -10.66 9.06
CA ILE A 9 -2.25 -9.95 8.72
C ILE A 9 -2.81 -9.17 9.93
N PRO A 10 -2.97 -9.77 11.14
CA PRO A 10 -3.47 -9.03 12.29
C PRO A 10 -2.59 -7.86 12.73
N GLU A 11 -1.26 -7.99 12.62
CA GLU A 11 -0.34 -6.91 12.97
C GLU A 11 -0.38 -5.78 11.95
N LEU A 12 -0.46 -6.10 10.66
CA LEU A 12 -0.66 -5.11 9.61
C LEU A 12 -1.97 -4.34 9.78
N MET A 13 -3.06 -5.05 10.13
CA MET A 13 -4.35 -4.42 10.43
C MET A 13 -4.24 -3.42 11.58
N LYS A 14 -3.55 -3.79 12.66
CA LYS A 14 -3.33 -2.90 13.80
C LYS A 14 -2.46 -1.70 13.43
N PHE A 15 -1.41 -1.94 12.64
CA PHE A 15 -0.47 -0.91 12.22
C PHE A 15 -1.14 0.13 11.32
N LEU A 16 -1.83 -0.30 10.27
CA LEU A 16 -2.51 0.59 9.32
C LEU A 16 -3.91 1.03 9.79
N LYS A 17 -4.39 0.50 10.93
CA LYS A 17 -5.74 0.73 11.47
C LYS A 17 -6.86 0.40 10.47
N ILE A 18 -6.71 -0.69 9.73
CA ILE A 18 -7.66 -1.15 8.71
C ILE A 18 -8.30 -2.49 9.08
N LYS A 19 -9.45 -2.76 8.45
CA LYS A 19 -10.14 -4.06 8.59
C LYS A 19 -9.46 -5.13 7.74
N ARG A 20 -9.66 -6.38 8.10
CA ARG A 20 -9.14 -7.56 7.38
C ARG A 20 -9.52 -7.54 5.90
N ASN A 21 -10.76 -7.17 5.59
CA ASN A 21 -11.24 -7.12 4.21
C ASN A 21 -10.40 -6.16 3.36
N THR A 22 -10.09 -4.98 3.90
CA THR A 22 -9.22 -4.00 3.24
C THR A 22 -7.84 -4.58 2.95
N VAL A 23 -7.25 -5.35 3.86
CA VAL A 23 -5.97 -6.02 3.60
C VAL A 23 -6.06 -6.94 2.38
N TYR A 24 -7.13 -7.71 2.23
CA TYR A 24 -7.29 -8.60 1.06
C TYR A 24 -7.46 -7.82 -0.25
N VAL A 25 -8.26 -6.75 -0.24
CA VAL A 25 -8.39 -5.84 -1.39
C VAL A 25 -7.03 -5.24 -1.78
N LEU A 26 -6.25 -4.75 -0.80
CA LEU A 26 -4.92 -4.22 -1.05
C LEU A 26 -3.98 -5.28 -1.64
N ARG A 27 -4.11 -6.56 -1.24
CA ARG A 27 -3.34 -7.65 -1.87
C ARG A 27 -3.69 -7.87 -3.33
N GLU A 28 -4.95 -7.72 -3.70
CA GLU A 28 -5.38 -7.77 -5.11
C GLU A 28 -4.85 -6.57 -5.90
N GLN A 29 -4.70 -5.41 -5.23
CA GLN A 29 -4.10 -4.19 -5.80
C GLN A 29 -2.57 -4.18 -5.82
N GLY A 30 -1.90 -5.27 -5.41
CA GLY A 30 -0.44 -5.39 -5.50
C GLY A 30 0.33 -5.07 -4.21
N LEU A 31 -0.32 -5.07 -3.04
CA LEU A 31 0.36 -4.91 -1.74
C LEU A 31 1.57 -5.88 -1.61
N PRO A 32 2.78 -5.38 -1.30
CA PRO A 32 3.97 -6.22 -1.18
C PRO A 32 3.81 -7.31 -0.12
N THR A 33 3.89 -8.57 -0.57
CA THR A 33 3.71 -9.72 0.31
C THR A 33 4.80 -10.77 0.11
N ILE A 34 5.20 -11.40 1.21
CA ILE A 34 6.16 -12.50 1.24
C ILE A 34 5.41 -13.77 1.62
N LYS A 35 5.43 -14.78 0.75
CA LYS A 35 4.90 -16.10 1.05
C LYS A 35 5.94 -16.90 1.85
N LEU A 36 5.60 -17.28 3.08
CA LEU A 36 6.42 -18.12 3.94
C LEU A 36 5.65 -19.41 4.25
N GLY A 37 5.80 -20.41 3.38
CA GLY A 37 5.02 -21.64 3.42
C GLY A 37 3.52 -21.37 3.31
N ARG A 38 2.75 -21.78 4.32
CA ARG A 38 1.30 -21.53 4.42
C ARG A 38 0.94 -20.14 4.95
N SER A 39 1.95 -19.36 5.33
CA SER A 39 1.78 -18.05 5.96
C SER A 39 2.10 -16.93 4.97
N VAL A 40 1.44 -15.79 5.13
CA VAL A 40 1.81 -14.55 4.44
C VAL A 40 2.41 -13.58 5.46
N ARG A 41 3.49 -12.90 5.07
CA ARG A 41 4.14 -11.85 5.83
C ARG A 41 4.25 -10.58 5.00
N PHE A 42 4.32 -9.45 5.69
CA PHE A 42 4.44 -8.13 5.11
C PHE A 42 5.67 -7.47 5.68
N ARG A 43 6.60 -7.10 4.81
CA ARG A 43 7.74 -6.30 5.23
C ARG A 43 7.28 -4.86 5.42
N LEU A 44 7.45 -4.32 6.62
CA LEU A 44 6.93 -2.98 6.94
C LEU A 44 7.49 -1.91 6.00
N SER A 45 8.80 -1.91 5.72
CA SER A 45 9.43 -0.94 4.81
C SER A 45 8.82 -0.97 3.40
N SER A 46 8.69 -2.16 2.81
CA SER A 46 8.08 -2.31 1.48
C SER A 46 6.61 -1.87 1.44
N VAL A 47 5.85 -2.11 2.51
CA VAL A 47 4.45 -1.64 2.58
C VAL A 47 4.39 -0.12 2.59
N LEU A 48 5.25 0.54 3.38
CA LEU A 48 5.29 2.00 3.46
C LEU A 48 5.74 2.63 2.13
N GLU A 49 6.75 2.06 1.50
CA GLU A 49 7.23 2.50 0.18
C GLU A 49 6.15 2.35 -0.90
N TRP A 50 5.41 1.24 -0.88
CA TRP A 50 4.29 1.05 -1.78
C TRP A 50 3.17 2.07 -1.54
N LEU A 51 2.83 2.35 -0.28
CA LEU A 51 1.83 3.39 0.05
C LEU A 51 2.29 4.78 -0.43
N ALA A 52 3.54 5.14 -0.22
CA ALA A 52 4.10 6.41 -0.72
C ALA A 52 4.00 6.50 -2.26
N SER A 53 4.30 5.40 -2.97
CA SER A 53 4.15 5.38 -4.43
C SER A 53 2.70 5.59 -4.88
N LEU A 54 1.71 5.14 -4.11
CA LEU A 54 0.30 5.38 -4.43
C LEU A 54 -0.10 6.84 -4.21
N GLU A 55 0.47 7.51 -3.20
CA GLU A 55 0.28 8.94 -2.97
C GLU A 55 0.83 9.76 -4.15
N ASP A 56 2.02 9.43 -4.63
CA ASP A 56 2.64 10.09 -5.79
C ASP A 56 1.84 9.87 -7.08
N ASN A 57 1.39 8.64 -7.33
CA ASN A 57 0.52 8.36 -8.48
C ASN A 57 -0.83 9.09 -8.39
N ASN A 58 -1.40 9.23 -7.19
CA ASN A 58 -2.62 10.02 -7.02
C ASN A 58 -2.36 11.51 -7.22
N ALA A 59 -1.18 12.03 -6.88
CA ALA A 59 -0.78 13.40 -7.19
C ALA A 59 -0.68 13.61 -8.71
N ASP A 60 -0.09 12.68 -9.45
CA ASP A 60 -0.02 12.75 -10.92
C ASP A 60 -1.41 12.66 -11.58
N VAL A 61 -2.31 11.82 -11.07
CA VAL A 61 -3.70 11.74 -11.56
C VAL A 61 -4.48 13.01 -11.24
N ALA A 62 -4.29 13.59 -10.05
CA ALA A 62 -4.91 14.86 -9.69
C ALA A 62 -4.39 16.03 -10.56
N VAL A 63 -3.09 16.08 -10.82
CA VAL A 63 -2.49 17.08 -11.73
C VAL A 63 -3.01 16.90 -13.16
N LYS A 64 -3.06 15.66 -13.67
CA LYS A 64 -3.58 15.38 -15.01
C LYS A 64 -5.05 15.77 -15.15
N ALA A 65 -5.88 15.46 -14.16
CA ALA A 65 -7.27 15.89 -14.14
C ALA A 65 -7.38 17.44 -14.17
N VAL A 66 -6.60 18.15 -13.36
CA VAL A 66 -6.60 19.62 -13.33
C VAL A 66 -6.10 20.23 -14.66
N VAL A 67 -5.08 19.63 -15.29
CA VAL A 67 -4.60 20.03 -16.63
C VAL A 67 -5.67 19.77 -17.70
N ASP A 68 -6.37 18.64 -17.62
CA ASP A 68 -7.46 18.30 -18.53
C ASP A 68 -8.69 19.20 -18.34
N TYR A 69 -8.85 19.93 -17.22
CA TYR A 69 -9.94 20.92 -17.07
C TYR A 69 -9.53 22.37 -17.31
N SER A 70 -8.22 22.66 -17.42
CA SER A 70 -7.73 24.04 -17.60
C SER A 70 -7.83 24.56 -19.03
N HIS A 71 -8.10 23.69 -20.02
CA HIS A 71 -8.41 24.13 -21.39
C HIS A 71 -9.88 24.58 -21.56
N LEU A 72 -10.71 24.45 -20.52
CA LEU A 72 -12.13 24.81 -20.52
C LEU A 72 -12.42 26.13 -19.77
N LEU A 73 -11.38 26.84 -19.31
CA LEU A 73 -11.47 28.14 -18.63
C LEU A 73 -10.85 29.25 -19.47
#